data_AF-W4HHH2-F1
#
_entry.id   AF-W4HHH2-F1
#
_cell.length_a   1.000
_cell.length_b   1.000
_cell.length_c   1.000
_cell.angle_alpha   90.00
_cell.angle_beta   90.00
_cell.angle_gamma   90.00
#
_symmetry.space_group_name_H-M   'P 1'
#
loop_
_entity.id
_entity.type
_entity.pdbx_description
1 polymer ?
#
loop_
_entity_poly.entity_id
_entity_poly.type
_entity_poly.pdbx_seq_one_letter_code
_entity_poly.pdbx_strand_id
1 'polypeptide(L)'
;MRLATTLYRALNPYWAYRPLSGEGASRLGGRFNARGRPALYFATSVAGAILETNQAGTLMPTTLVAVEADLSPVFDATDAAALAAHGITPATLALPDWAVVMGREGRAPTQDFAEAVIAAGHPAMIVPSYAPGAGPEARNVVVWTWSDAAPTLLRVLDPAARLSWPPAEPEG
;
A
#
# COMPACT_ATOMS: atom_id res chain seq x y z
N MET A 1 -10.21 -9.30 -9.81
CA MET A 1 -10.92 -10.14 -8.79
C MET A 1 -11.65 -9.25 -7.76
N ARG A 2 -12.45 -9.80 -6.84
CA ARG A 2 -12.97 -9.07 -5.65
C ARG A 2 -12.15 -9.46 -4.42
N LEU A 3 -11.77 -8.48 -3.60
CA LEU A 3 -11.06 -8.68 -2.34
C LEU A 3 -11.94 -8.18 -1.19
N ALA A 4 -12.53 -9.12 -0.45
CA ALA A 4 -13.33 -8.83 0.74
C ALA A 4 -12.65 -9.48 1.96
N THR A 5 -11.85 -8.70 2.71
CA THR A 5 -11.04 -9.20 3.83
C THR A 5 -10.63 -8.07 4.77
N THR A 6 -10.01 -8.43 5.89
CA THR A 6 -9.33 -7.48 6.78
C THR A 6 -7.91 -7.23 6.30
N LEU A 7 -7.56 -5.97 6.15
CA LEU A 7 -6.24 -5.47 5.81
C LEU A 7 -5.59 -4.77 7.00
N TYR A 8 -4.26 -4.74 7.04
CA TYR A 8 -3.49 -4.15 8.12
C TYR A 8 -2.55 -3.07 7.61
N ARG A 9 -2.53 -1.93 8.29
CA ARG A 9 -1.62 -0.83 8.01
C ARG A 9 -0.87 -0.47 9.27
N ALA A 10 0.45 -0.44 9.18
CA ALA A 10 1.29 0.09 10.24
C ALA A 10 1.60 1.56 9.96
N LEU A 11 1.42 2.41 10.97
CA LEU A 11 1.51 3.86 10.87
C LEU A 11 2.46 4.40 11.94
N ASN A 12 3.14 5.49 11.63
CA ASN A 12 3.72 6.34 12.66
C ASN A 12 2.58 6.79 13.60
N PRO A 13 2.73 6.67 14.94
CA PRO A 13 1.71 7.05 15.90
C PRO A 13 1.14 8.46 15.70
N TYR A 14 1.98 9.40 15.23
CA TYR A 14 1.54 10.76 14.92
C TYR A 14 0.47 10.79 13.81
N TRP A 15 0.59 9.97 12.77
CA TRP A 15 -0.35 9.96 11.64
C TRP A 15 -1.55 9.02 11.83
N ALA A 16 -1.59 8.29 12.96
CA ALA A 16 -2.63 7.30 13.22
C ALA A 16 -4.05 7.90 13.25
N TYR A 17 -4.18 9.21 13.45
CA TYR A 17 -5.48 9.90 13.45
C TYR A 17 -6.13 10.08 12.08
N ARG A 18 -5.39 9.85 10.99
CA ARG A 18 -5.92 9.83 9.63
C ARG A 18 -5.47 8.55 8.91
N PRO A 19 -5.93 7.37 9.36
CA PRO A 19 -5.38 6.08 8.93
C PRO A 19 -5.67 5.74 7.46
N LEU A 20 -6.64 6.40 6.83
CA LEU A 20 -6.96 6.29 5.40
C LEU A 20 -6.50 7.52 4.59
N SER A 21 -5.61 8.36 5.15
CA SER A 21 -4.98 9.43 4.37
C SER A 21 -3.90 8.85 3.44
N GLY A 22 -3.97 9.26 2.18
CA GLY A 22 -2.96 8.99 1.15
C GLY A 22 -2.00 10.15 0.90
N GLU A 23 -2.06 11.23 1.70
CA GLU A 23 -1.28 12.46 1.49
C GLU A 23 0.23 12.21 1.50
N GLY A 24 0.73 11.41 2.47
CA GLY A 24 2.16 11.11 2.56
C GLY A 24 2.70 10.40 1.32
N ALA A 25 1.96 9.38 0.85
CA ALA A 25 2.30 8.65 -0.37
C ALA A 25 2.20 9.56 -1.61
N SER A 26 1.18 10.42 -1.69
CA SER A 26 1.04 11.38 -2.78
C SER A 26 2.21 12.37 -2.82
N ARG A 27 2.64 12.89 -1.67
CA ARG A 27 3.73 13.87 -1.59
C ARG A 27 5.09 13.29 -1.98
N LEU A 28 5.41 12.11 -1.46
CA LEU A 28 6.75 11.52 -1.62
C LEU A 28 6.85 10.62 -2.87
N GLY A 29 5.73 10.02 -3.29
CA GLY A 29 5.71 8.86 -4.16
C GLY A 29 6.05 7.58 -3.38
N GLY A 30 5.79 6.44 -4.00
CA GLY A 30 6.12 5.11 -3.50
C GLY A 30 6.42 4.15 -4.65
N ARG A 31 6.70 2.89 -4.33
CA ARG A 31 7.00 1.88 -5.37
C ARG A 31 5.88 1.78 -6.41
N PHE A 32 4.62 1.87 -5.98
CA PHE A 32 3.44 1.68 -6.82
C PHE A 32 2.56 2.93 -6.91
N ASN A 33 3.11 4.13 -6.65
CA ASN A 33 2.40 5.39 -6.90
C ASN A 33 3.38 6.51 -7.22
N ALA A 34 3.12 7.26 -8.27
CA ALA A 34 3.91 8.45 -8.58
C ALA A 34 3.62 9.59 -7.59
N ARG A 35 4.49 10.61 -7.58
CA ARG A 35 4.19 11.87 -6.87
C ARG A 35 2.89 12.48 -7.41
N GLY A 36 2.07 12.99 -6.52
CA GLY A 36 0.72 13.50 -6.82
C GLY A 36 -0.37 12.44 -6.85
N ARG A 37 -0.04 11.13 -6.85
CA ARG A 37 -1.02 10.03 -6.77
C ARG A 37 -1.19 9.57 -5.32
N PRO A 38 -2.36 9.82 -4.68
CA PRO A 38 -2.68 9.22 -3.40
C PRO A 38 -2.66 7.69 -3.49
N ALA A 39 -2.10 7.06 -2.47
CA ALA A 39 -2.10 5.61 -2.34
C ALA A 39 -2.09 5.20 -0.87
N LEU A 40 -2.71 4.07 -0.59
CA LEU A 40 -2.67 3.39 0.70
C LEU A 40 -2.00 2.03 0.51
N TYR A 41 -1.06 1.71 1.39
CA TYR A 41 -0.36 0.45 1.41
C TYR A 41 -0.81 -0.35 2.63
N PHE A 42 -1.25 -1.58 2.39
CA PHE A 42 -1.70 -2.51 3.40
C PHE A 42 -0.97 -3.84 3.25
N ALA A 43 -0.90 -4.61 4.33
CA ALA A 43 -0.56 -6.02 4.31
C ALA A 43 -1.81 -6.87 4.55
N THR A 44 -1.83 -8.10 4.05
CA THR A 44 -2.90 -9.07 4.32
C THR A 44 -2.75 -9.77 5.67
N SER A 45 -1.65 -9.52 6.40
CA SER A 45 -1.41 -10.06 7.74
C SER A 45 -0.75 -9.04 8.66
N VAL A 46 -0.95 -9.21 9.96
CA VAL A 46 -0.29 -8.41 11.01
C VAL A 46 1.22 -8.50 10.91
N ALA A 47 1.76 -9.72 10.76
CA ALA A 47 3.20 -9.94 10.63
C ALA A 47 3.78 -9.20 9.42
N GLY A 48 3.09 -9.27 8.27
CA GLY A 48 3.49 -8.54 7.06
C GLY A 48 3.53 -7.02 7.27
N ALA A 49 2.52 -6.45 7.92
CA ALA A 49 2.47 -5.01 8.19
C ALA A 49 3.65 -4.55 9.07
N ILE A 50 4.06 -5.35 10.05
CA ILE A 50 5.21 -5.04 10.92
C ILE A 50 6.53 -5.20 10.17
N LEU A 51 6.68 -6.24 9.34
CA LEU A 51 7.88 -6.45 8.52
C LEU A 51 8.12 -5.28 7.55
N GLU A 52 7.07 -4.76 6.91
CA GLU A 52 7.17 -3.62 5.99
C GLU A 52 7.62 -2.32 6.69
N THR A 53 7.29 -2.14 7.98
CA THR A 53 7.79 -0.99 8.76
C THR A 53 9.19 -1.15 9.29
N ASN A 54 9.71 -2.37 9.36
CA ASN A 54 11.03 -2.66 9.94
C ASN A 54 12.08 -2.91 8.85
N GLN A 55 12.32 -1.93 7.99
CA GLN A 55 13.25 -2.09 6.86
C GLN A 55 14.74 -2.11 7.29
N ALA A 56 15.07 -1.58 8.47
CA ALA A 56 16.39 -1.71 9.08
C ALA A 56 16.34 -1.32 10.57
N GLY A 57 16.88 -2.18 11.45
CA GLY A 57 17.10 -1.86 12.87
C GLY A 57 15.99 -2.34 13.83
N THR A 58 15.79 -1.58 14.90
CA THR A 58 14.78 -1.86 15.93
C THR A 58 13.43 -1.27 15.50
N LEU A 59 12.35 -2.03 15.72
CA LEU A 59 11.00 -1.53 15.50
C LEU A 59 10.74 -0.28 16.36
N MET A 60 10.50 0.85 15.70
CA MET A 60 10.12 2.11 16.35
C MET A 60 8.64 2.05 16.80
N PRO A 61 8.21 2.89 17.76
CA PRO A 61 6.81 2.99 18.15
C PRO A 61 5.90 3.10 16.92
N THR A 62 4.96 2.17 16.80
CA THR A 62 4.14 1.96 15.60
C THR A 62 2.72 1.67 16.02
N THR A 63 1.76 2.32 15.35
CA THR A 63 0.34 2.02 15.51
C THR A 63 -0.11 1.10 14.39
N LEU A 64 -0.55 -0.10 14.73
CA LEU A 64 -1.15 -1.03 13.78
C LEU A 64 -2.67 -0.80 13.72
N VAL A 65 -3.18 -0.58 12.51
CA VAL A 65 -4.61 -0.34 12.24
C VAL A 65 -5.15 -1.46 11.36
N ALA A 66 -6.29 -2.03 11.79
CA ALA A 66 -7.05 -2.96 10.98
C ALA A 66 -8.14 -2.21 10.20
N VAL A 67 -8.32 -2.59 8.94
CA VAL A 67 -9.28 -1.98 8.00
C VAL A 67 -10.08 -3.10 7.36
N GLU A 68 -11.40 -3.01 7.41
CA GLU A 68 -12.26 -3.84 6.56
C GLU A 68 -12.16 -3.31 5.13
N ALA A 69 -11.90 -4.21 4.19
CA ALA A 69 -11.84 -3.91 2.78
C ALA A 69 -12.87 -4.72 2.01
N ASP A 70 -13.58 -4.06 1.09
CA ASP A 70 -14.37 -4.69 0.04
C ASP A 70 -14.10 -3.97 -1.27
N LEU A 71 -13.11 -4.48 -2.01
CA LEU A 71 -12.51 -3.86 -3.17
C LEU A 71 -12.78 -4.68 -4.44
N SER A 72 -13.23 -4.02 -5.52
CA SER A 72 -13.42 -4.63 -6.83
C SER A 72 -13.41 -3.60 -7.97
N PRO A 73 -12.80 -3.90 -9.13
CA PRO A 73 -11.92 -5.04 -9.38
C PRO A 73 -10.49 -4.80 -8.85
N VAL A 74 -9.93 -5.75 -8.10
CA VAL A 74 -8.51 -5.74 -7.70
C VAL A 74 -7.68 -6.43 -8.79
N PHE A 75 -6.61 -5.77 -9.23
CA PHE A 75 -5.62 -6.37 -10.14
C PHE A 75 -4.74 -7.36 -9.37
N ASP A 76 -4.52 -8.55 -9.92
CA ASP A 76 -3.68 -9.58 -9.31
C ASP A 76 -2.27 -9.58 -9.92
N ALA A 77 -1.33 -8.88 -9.27
CA ALA A 77 0.06 -8.86 -9.67
C ALA A 77 0.86 -10.08 -9.16
N THR A 78 0.17 -11.09 -8.63
CA THR A 78 0.78 -12.40 -8.33
C THR A 78 0.61 -13.37 -9.52
N ASP A 79 -0.31 -13.08 -10.43
CA ASP A 79 -0.47 -13.79 -11.70
C ASP A 79 0.54 -13.30 -12.74
N ALA A 80 1.49 -14.16 -13.08
CA ALA A 80 2.53 -13.87 -14.07
C ALA A 80 1.96 -13.60 -15.48
N ALA A 81 0.84 -14.22 -15.86
CA ALA A 81 0.21 -13.98 -17.15
C ALA A 81 -0.46 -12.59 -17.18
N ALA A 82 -1.12 -12.20 -16.08
CA ALA A 82 -1.68 -10.86 -15.94
C ALA A 82 -0.57 -9.79 -16.01
N LEU A 83 0.57 -10.01 -15.36
CA LEU A 83 1.72 -9.10 -15.45
C LEU A 83 2.30 -9.01 -16.87
N ALA A 84 2.43 -10.15 -17.55
CA ALA A 84 2.97 -10.20 -18.92
C ALA A 84 2.09 -9.41 -19.91
N ALA A 85 0.77 -9.39 -19.70
CA ALA A 85 -0.15 -8.57 -20.50
C ALA A 85 0.13 -7.05 -20.39
N HIS A 86 0.79 -6.62 -19.31
CA HIS A 86 1.26 -5.25 -19.11
C HIS A 86 2.76 -5.07 -19.41
N GLY A 87 3.44 -6.07 -19.97
CA GLY A 87 4.87 -6.01 -20.27
C GLY A 87 5.77 -6.00 -19.02
N ILE A 88 5.24 -6.43 -17.87
CA ILE A 88 5.96 -6.45 -16.59
C ILE A 88 6.30 -7.88 -16.21
N THR A 89 7.46 -8.07 -15.58
CA THR A 89 7.86 -9.35 -14.99
C THR A 89 7.81 -9.28 -13.47
N PRO A 90 7.63 -10.42 -12.77
CA PRO A 90 7.77 -10.47 -11.31
C PRO A 90 9.10 -9.91 -10.81
N ALA A 91 10.19 -10.12 -11.57
CA ALA A 91 11.51 -9.58 -11.25
C ALA A 91 11.53 -8.04 -11.27
N THR A 92 10.87 -7.42 -12.25
CA THR A 92 10.76 -5.96 -12.34
C THR A 92 10.05 -5.36 -11.13
N LEU A 93 8.99 -6.00 -10.62
CA LEU A 93 8.28 -5.55 -9.42
C LEU A 93 9.12 -5.67 -8.14
N ALA A 94 10.05 -6.63 -8.11
CA ALA A 94 10.92 -6.92 -6.97
C ALA A 94 12.16 -6.01 -6.88
N LEU A 95 12.45 -5.21 -7.92
CA LEU A 95 13.63 -4.37 -7.98
C LEU A 95 13.69 -3.38 -6.80
N PRO A 96 14.80 -3.37 -6.02
CA PRO A 96 14.91 -2.52 -4.84
C PRO A 96 15.21 -1.05 -5.19
N ASP A 97 15.69 -0.78 -6.40
CA ASP A 97 16.20 0.51 -6.86
C ASP A 97 15.13 1.44 -7.45
N TRP A 98 13.84 1.11 -7.31
CA TRP A 98 12.72 1.94 -7.79
C TRP A 98 12.84 3.41 -7.36
N ALA A 99 13.30 3.65 -6.13
CA ALA A 99 13.46 5.01 -5.60
C ALA A 99 14.61 5.77 -6.27
N VAL A 100 15.70 5.07 -6.62
CA VAL A 100 16.84 5.62 -7.35
C VAL A 100 16.42 5.94 -8.78
N VAL A 101 15.73 5.01 -9.45
CA VAL A 101 15.19 5.20 -10.81
C VAL A 101 14.22 6.38 -10.83
N MET A 102 13.28 6.46 -9.89
CA MET A 102 12.36 7.60 -9.76
C MET A 102 13.12 8.92 -9.56
N GLY A 103 14.19 8.94 -8.75
CA GLY A 103 15.02 10.13 -8.55
C GLY A 103 15.75 10.59 -9.81
N ARG A 104 16.20 9.65 -10.66
CA ARG A 104 16.94 9.92 -11.90
C ARG A 104 16.03 10.25 -13.09
N GLU A 105 14.95 9.50 -13.25
CA GLU A 105 14.10 9.47 -14.44
C GLU A 105 12.72 10.11 -14.21
N GLY A 106 12.42 10.53 -12.97
CA GLY A 106 11.16 11.14 -12.57
C GLY A 106 10.07 10.13 -12.23
N ARG A 107 10.08 8.94 -12.86
CA ARG A 107 9.15 7.84 -12.61
C ARG A 107 9.85 6.48 -12.72
N ALA A 108 9.43 5.53 -11.89
CA ALA A 108 9.93 4.15 -11.95
C ALA A 108 9.02 3.25 -12.80
N PRO A 109 9.53 2.17 -13.42
CA PRO A 109 8.71 1.21 -14.18
C PRO A 109 7.51 0.67 -13.39
N THR A 110 7.64 0.47 -12.08
CA THR A 110 6.55 0.04 -11.19
C THR A 110 5.45 1.10 -11.02
N GLN A 111 5.79 2.39 -11.13
CA GLN A 111 4.84 3.49 -11.09
C GLN A 111 4.10 3.63 -12.43
N ASP A 112 4.80 3.44 -13.55
CA ASP A 112 4.17 3.41 -14.89
C ASP A 112 3.20 2.25 -15.02
N PHE A 113 3.60 1.08 -14.53
CA PHE A 113 2.72 -0.07 -14.40
C PHE A 113 1.49 0.23 -13.54
N ALA A 114 1.67 0.84 -12.36
CA ALA A 114 0.55 1.21 -11.49
C ALA A 114 -0.44 2.16 -12.20
N GLU A 115 0.05 3.17 -12.94
CA GLU A 115 -0.82 4.06 -13.72
C GLU A 115 -1.58 3.32 -14.82
N ALA A 116 -0.95 2.35 -15.50
CA ALA A 116 -1.62 1.53 -16.49
C ALA A 116 -2.73 0.66 -15.86
N VAL A 117 -2.47 0.06 -14.69
CA VAL A 117 -3.47 -0.71 -13.94
C VAL A 117 -4.66 0.15 -13.53
N ILE A 118 -4.41 1.39 -13.10
CA ILE A 118 -5.44 2.36 -12.71
C ILE A 118 -6.25 2.82 -13.93
N ALA A 119 -5.58 3.12 -15.05
CA ALA A 119 -6.24 3.49 -16.31
C ALA A 119 -7.11 2.35 -16.86
N ALA A 120 -6.77 1.09 -16.55
CA ALA A 120 -7.58 -0.09 -16.86
C ALA A 120 -8.78 -0.28 -15.90
N GLY A 121 -9.03 0.64 -14.97
CA GLY A 121 -10.22 0.65 -14.10
C GLY A 121 -10.07 -0.12 -12.78
N HIS A 122 -8.85 -0.48 -12.38
CA HIS A 122 -8.62 -1.16 -11.10
C HIS A 122 -8.37 -0.14 -9.97
N PRO A 123 -9.23 -0.04 -8.94
CA PRO A 123 -9.01 0.81 -7.77
C PRO A 123 -7.84 0.36 -6.88
N ALA A 124 -7.43 -0.90 -6.99
CA ALA A 124 -6.41 -1.51 -6.16
C ALA A 124 -5.69 -2.65 -6.86
N MET A 125 -4.55 -3.03 -6.30
CA MET A 125 -3.70 -4.13 -6.76
C MET A 125 -3.19 -4.92 -5.56
N ILE A 126 -3.25 -6.26 -5.64
CA ILE A 126 -2.52 -7.14 -4.74
C ILE A 126 -1.15 -7.46 -5.33
N VAL A 127 -0.10 -7.44 -4.51
CA VAL A 127 1.28 -7.73 -4.90
C VAL A 127 1.92 -8.70 -3.90
N PRO A 128 2.97 -9.44 -4.29
CA PRO A 128 3.87 -10.06 -3.32
C PRO A 128 4.44 -9.02 -2.34
N SER A 129 4.64 -9.42 -1.09
CA SER A 129 5.40 -8.61 -0.13
C SER A 129 6.88 -8.65 -0.49
N TYR A 130 7.54 -7.50 -0.46
CA TYR A 130 8.98 -7.37 -0.74
C TYR A 130 9.81 -7.02 0.49
N ALA A 131 9.17 -6.89 1.67
CA ALA A 131 9.87 -6.75 2.94
C ALA A 131 10.87 -7.90 3.20
N PRO A 132 12.06 -7.61 3.75
CA PRO A 132 12.96 -8.64 4.24
C PRO A 132 12.26 -9.57 5.25
N GLY A 133 12.43 -10.89 5.07
CA GLY A 133 11.82 -11.89 5.95
C GLY A 133 10.36 -12.23 5.63
N ALA A 134 9.75 -11.60 4.62
CA ALA A 134 8.44 -12.00 4.13
C ALA A 134 8.48 -13.39 3.49
N GLY A 135 7.57 -14.27 3.90
CA GLY A 135 7.40 -15.59 3.28
C GLY A 135 6.79 -15.50 1.86
N PRO A 136 6.85 -16.59 1.07
CA PRO A 136 6.36 -16.60 -0.31
C PRO A 136 4.86 -16.30 -0.44
N GLU A 137 4.07 -16.54 0.62
CA GLU A 137 2.64 -16.25 0.67
C GLU A 137 2.28 -14.86 1.23
N ALA A 138 3.27 -14.08 1.64
CA ALA A 138 3.02 -12.72 2.12
C ALA A 138 2.56 -11.83 0.95
N ARG A 139 1.49 -11.06 1.19
CA ARG A 139 0.90 -10.17 0.20
C ARG A 139 0.69 -8.78 0.79
N ASN A 140 0.89 -7.79 -0.07
CA ASN A 140 0.49 -6.41 0.19
C ASN A 140 -0.61 -5.99 -0.79
N VAL A 141 -1.37 -4.99 -0.40
CA VAL A 141 -2.43 -4.39 -1.21
C VAL A 141 -2.16 -2.90 -1.33
N VAL A 142 -2.08 -2.42 -2.57
CA VAL A 142 -1.97 -1.00 -2.90
C VAL A 142 -3.33 -0.52 -3.36
N VAL A 143 -3.86 0.51 -2.72
CA VAL A 143 -5.19 1.08 -3.04
C VAL A 143 -5.03 2.53 -3.48
N TRP A 144 -5.52 2.86 -4.67
CA TRP A 144 -5.44 4.22 -5.25
C TRP A 144 -6.78 4.94 -5.25
N THR A 145 -7.88 4.19 -5.16
CA THR A 145 -9.24 4.74 -5.07
C THR A 145 -10.00 3.99 -3.99
N TRP A 146 -10.53 4.72 -3.02
CA TRP A 146 -11.28 4.17 -1.89
C TRP A 146 -12.43 5.09 -1.50
N SER A 147 -13.45 4.52 -0.87
CA SER A 147 -14.59 5.23 -0.32
C SER A 147 -15.14 4.50 0.92
N ASP A 148 -16.23 4.99 1.48
CA ASP A 148 -17.00 4.36 2.55
C ASP A 148 -18.07 3.38 2.03
N ALA A 149 -18.04 3.06 0.74
CA ALA A 149 -18.98 2.14 0.10
C ALA A 149 -18.31 1.22 -0.93
N ALA A 150 -18.96 0.09 -1.21
CA ALA A 150 -18.56 -0.78 -2.31
C ALA A 150 -18.69 -0.03 -3.67
N PRO A 151 -17.87 -0.35 -4.67
CA PRO A 151 -16.91 -1.45 -4.71
C PRO A 151 -15.49 -1.06 -4.27
N THR A 152 -15.30 0.06 -3.57
CA THR A 152 -13.99 0.55 -3.12
C THR A 152 -13.96 0.80 -1.62
N LEU A 153 -14.70 -0.01 -0.86
CA LEU A 153 -14.90 0.19 0.57
C LEU A 153 -13.58 -0.02 1.32
N LEU A 154 -13.21 0.98 2.11
CA LEU A 154 -12.25 0.85 3.20
C LEU A 154 -12.85 1.45 4.47
N ARG A 155 -12.96 0.64 5.52
CA ARG A 155 -13.50 1.08 6.81
C ARG A 155 -12.56 0.72 7.95
N VAL A 156 -12.10 1.73 8.67
CA VAL A 156 -11.25 1.53 9.86
C VAL A 156 -12.04 0.77 10.92
N LEU A 157 -11.45 -0.30 11.44
CA LEU A 157 -12.04 -1.08 12.52
C LEU A 157 -11.72 -0.44 13.87
N ASP A 158 -12.40 0.67 14.17
CA ASP A 158 -12.25 1.41 15.43
C ASP A 158 -13.60 1.92 15.97
N PRO A 159 -14.46 1.02 16.49
CA PRO A 159 -15.81 1.38 16.93
C PRO A 159 -15.83 2.36 18.11
N ALA A 160 -14.73 2.45 18.87
CA ALA A 160 -14.58 3.36 19.99
C ALA A 160 -13.96 4.72 19.60
N ALA A 161 -13.70 4.96 18.31
CA ALA A 161 -13.08 6.19 17.80
C ALA A 161 -11.80 6.60 18.55
N ARG A 162 -10.96 5.63 18.91
CA ARG A 162 -9.68 5.85 19.62
C ARG A 162 -8.69 6.65 18.77
N LEU A 163 -8.81 6.59 17.44
CA LEU A 163 -7.93 7.29 16.52
C LEU A 163 -8.42 8.70 16.16
N SER A 164 -9.58 9.19 16.61
CA SER A 164 -10.16 10.43 16.05
C SER A 164 -9.45 11.74 16.42
N TRP A 165 -8.35 11.71 17.18
CA TRP A 165 -7.69 12.89 17.70
C TRP A 165 -6.21 12.93 17.30
N PRO A 166 -5.72 14.04 16.73
CA PRO A 166 -4.30 14.19 16.47
C PRO A 166 -3.53 14.22 17.80
N PRO A 167 -2.49 13.40 17.98
CA PRO A 167 -1.57 13.57 19.09
C PRO A 167 -0.77 14.87 18.91
N ALA A 168 -0.08 15.32 19.98
CA ALA A 168 0.84 16.45 19.88
C ALA A 168 1.87 16.20 18.77
N GLU A 169 2.15 17.24 17.97
CA GLU A 169 3.17 17.14 16.92
C GLU A 169 4.54 16.94 17.57
N PRO A 170 5.31 15.91 17.17
CA PRO A 170 6.67 15.74 17.69
C PRO A 170 7.49 16.99 17.35
N GLU A 171 8.16 17.56 18.35
CA GLU A 171 9.10 18.66 18.15
C GLU A 171 10.16 18.21 17.12
N GLY A 172 10.32 19.00 16.05
CA GLY A 172 11.15 18.69 14.89
C GLY A 172 12.65 18.79 15.14
#